data_AF-A0A523P0M0-F1
#
_entry.id   AF-A0A523P0M0-F1
#
_cell.length_a   1.000
_cell.length_b   1.000
_cell.length_c   1.000
_cell.angle_alpha   90.00
_cell.angle_beta   90.00
_cell.angle_gamma   90.00
#
_symmetry.space_group_name_H-M   'P 1'
#
loop_
_entity.id
_entity.type
_entity.pdbx_description
1 polymer ?
#
loop_
_entity_poly.entity_id
_entity_poly.type
_entity_poly.pdbx_seq_one_letter_code
_entity_poly.pdbx_strand_id
1 'polypeptide(L)'
;MYRIWTIIVTLMFTTICLAGEDLFVCNATSVLELSDTGELEHTNYAKALGMHQSRFAVDRKTGIVAGGPFATVDATDGRILSSGTDTEALKIVWLTNAPYNHLKYLWVRAYAEGPKKPFLGVTGNIVVTGICE
;
A
#
# COMPACT_ATOMS: atom_id res chain seq x y z
N MET A 1 -5.16 27.46 -44.38
CA MET A 1 -4.04 26.56 -44.00
C MET A 1 -3.49 26.81 -42.60
N TYR A 2 -3.42 28.04 -42.08
CA TYR A 2 -2.93 28.32 -40.71
C TYR A 2 -3.75 27.71 -39.56
N ARG A 3 -5.09 27.64 -39.70
CA ARG A 3 -6.00 27.10 -38.66
C ARG A 3 -5.81 25.62 -38.33
N ILE A 4 -5.36 24.81 -39.30
CA ILE A 4 -5.10 23.37 -39.09
C ILE A 4 -3.81 23.18 -38.30
N TRP A 5 -2.82 24.05 -38.53
CA TRP A 5 -1.54 24.01 -37.84
C TRP A 5 -1.67 24.38 -36.36
N THR A 6 -2.57 25.31 -36.03
CA THR A 6 -2.85 25.69 -34.63
C THR A 6 -3.44 24.53 -33.82
N ILE A 7 -4.32 23.72 -34.43
CA ILE A 7 -4.96 22.57 -33.77
C ILE A 7 -3.93 21.49 -33.43
N ILE A 8 -2.98 21.23 -34.34
CA ILE A 8 -1.91 20.23 -34.16
C ILE A 8 -0.95 20.63 -33.03
N VAL A 9 -0.63 21.92 -32.89
CA VAL A 9 0.25 22.42 -31.83
C VAL A 9 -0.42 22.37 -30.45
N THR A 10 -1.73 22.64 -30.36
CA THR A 10 -2.47 22.50 -29.08
C THR A 10 -2.65 21.05 -28.62
N LEU A 11 -2.59 20.07 -29.53
CA LEU A 11 -2.75 18.65 -29.18
C LEU A 11 -1.48 18.05 -28.54
N MET A 12 -0.31 18.68 -28.70
CA MET A 12 0.96 18.20 -28.14
C MET A 12 1.19 18.57 -26.66
N PHE A 13 0.30 19.38 -26.07
CA PHE A 13 0.31 19.72 -24.64
C PHE A 13 -0.59 18.82 -23.79
N THR A 14 -0.89 17.60 -24.23
CA THR A 14 -1.42 16.58 -23.32
C THR A 14 -0.30 16.20 -22.35
N THR A 15 -0.35 16.82 -21.18
CA THR A 15 0.50 16.62 -20.02
C THR A 15 0.92 15.16 -19.87
N ILE A 16 2.23 14.93 -19.87
CA ILE A 16 2.83 13.68 -19.39
C ILE A 16 2.42 13.59 -17.93
N CYS A 17 1.38 12.82 -17.64
CA CYS A 17 0.99 12.51 -16.29
C CYS A 17 2.08 11.57 -15.76
N LEU A 18 3.11 12.15 -15.13
CA LEU A 18 4.01 11.40 -14.27
C LEU A 18 3.14 10.93 -13.10
N ALA A 19 2.53 9.75 -13.27
CA ALA A 19 1.95 9.02 -12.16
C ALA A 19 3.07 8.90 -11.12
N GLY A 20 2.92 9.63 -10.02
CA GLY A 20 4.02 9.90 -9.10
C GLY A 20 4.64 8.59 -8.65
N GLU A 21 5.92 8.39 -8.95
CA GLU A 21 6.66 7.20 -8.53
C GLU A 21 6.54 6.99 -7.02
N ASP A 22 6.29 8.05 -6.25
CA ASP A 22 6.23 8.03 -4.80
C ASP A 22 4.92 7.46 -4.21
N LEU A 23 3.93 7.06 -5.01
CA LEU A 23 2.66 6.55 -4.48
C LEU A 23 2.43 5.07 -4.86
N PHE A 24 2.04 4.26 -3.89
CA PHE A 24 1.41 2.96 -4.16
C PHE A 24 -0.07 3.00 -3.81
N VAL A 25 -0.90 2.39 -4.65
CA VAL A 25 -2.31 2.12 -4.36
C VAL A 25 -2.51 0.61 -4.26
N CYS A 26 -2.81 0.14 -3.05
CA CYS A 26 -2.84 -1.26 -2.70
C CYS A 26 -4.25 -1.78 -2.50
N ASN A 27 -4.53 -2.98 -3.00
CA ASN A 27 -5.72 -3.76 -2.73
C ASN A 27 -5.35 -5.07 -2.04
N ALA A 28 -5.84 -5.26 -0.83
CA ALA A 28 -5.78 -6.52 -0.10
C ALA A 28 -6.63 -7.58 -0.81
N THR A 29 -6.06 -8.76 -0.98
CA THR A 29 -6.71 -9.92 -1.60
C THR A 29 -6.88 -11.08 -0.62
N SER A 30 -6.11 -11.09 0.47
CA SER A 30 -6.18 -12.12 1.50
C SER A 30 -5.92 -11.53 2.88
N VAL A 31 -6.63 -12.07 3.86
CA VAL A 31 -6.44 -11.80 5.29
C VAL A 31 -6.39 -13.14 6.00
N LEU A 32 -5.38 -13.30 6.83
CA LEU A 32 -5.07 -14.48 7.62
C LEU A 32 -4.87 -14.06 9.08
N GLU A 33 -5.20 -14.94 10.01
CA GLU A 33 -5.08 -14.70 11.45
C GLU A 33 -4.27 -15.84 12.08
N LEU A 34 -3.46 -15.52 13.09
CA LEU A 34 -2.73 -16.52 13.87
C LEU A 34 -3.71 -17.28 14.79
N SER A 35 -3.81 -18.60 14.60
CA SER A 35 -4.66 -19.47 15.42
C SER A 35 -3.96 -19.95 16.68
N ASP A 36 -4.71 -20.57 17.60
CA ASP A 36 -4.20 -21.12 18.86
C ASP A 36 -3.22 -22.29 18.66
N THR A 37 -3.22 -22.91 17.47
CA THR A 37 -2.25 -23.95 17.09
C THR A 37 -0.95 -23.38 16.55
N GLY A 38 -0.86 -22.06 16.36
CA GLY A 38 0.28 -21.36 15.80
C GLY A 38 0.31 -21.29 14.27
N GLU A 39 -0.78 -21.68 13.60
CA GLU A 39 -0.91 -21.62 12.14
C GLU A 39 -1.58 -20.31 11.69
N LEU A 40 -1.36 -19.91 10.43
CA LEU A 40 -2.09 -18.81 9.82
C LEU A 40 -3.30 -19.35 9.07
N GLU A 41 -4.49 -18.90 9.47
CA GLU A 41 -5.75 -19.44 8.96
C GLU A 41 -6.70 -18.34 8.48
N HIS A 42 -7.62 -18.71 7.57
CA HIS A 42 -8.66 -17.82 7.11
C HIS A 42 -9.85 -17.82 8.08
N THR A 43 -9.98 -16.77 8.90
CA THR A 43 -11.11 -16.60 9.81
C THR A 43 -12.24 -15.76 9.20
N ASN A 44 -13.46 -15.84 9.75
CA ASN A 44 -14.58 -15.00 9.32
C ASN A 44 -14.35 -13.52 9.67
N TYR A 45 -13.64 -13.23 10.75
CA TYR A 45 -13.27 -11.88 11.18
C TYR A 45 -12.23 -11.26 10.23
N ALA A 46 -11.17 -12.01 9.91
CA ALA A 46 -10.19 -11.66 8.89
C ALA A 46 -10.87 -11.37 7.53
N LYS A 47 -11.80 -12.23 7.11
CA LYS A 47 -12.58 -12.03 5.88
C LYS A 47 -13.43 -10.75 5.92
N ALA A 48 -14.06 -10.43 7.05
CA ALA A 48 -14.86 -9.21 7.19
C ALA A 48 -14.00 -7.93 7.07
N LEU A 49 -12.83 -7.90 7.72
CA LEU A 49 -11.87 -6.81 7.58
C LEU A 49 -11.37 -6.67 6.14
N GLY A 50 -11.05 -7.78 5.49
CA GLY A 50 -10.66 -7.81 4.08
C GLY A 50 -11.75 -7.34 3.12
N MET A 51 -13.04 -7.46 3.47
CA MET A 51 -14.16 -7.01 2.63
C MET A 51 -14.49 -5.53 2.78
N HIS A 52 -14.30 -4.94 3.97
CA HIS A 52 -14.70 -3.55 4.23
C HIS A 52 -13.53 -2.54 4.16
N GLN A 53 -12.28 -2.99 4.28
CA GLN A 53 -11.10 -2.14 4.27
C GLN A 53 -9.98 -2.76 3.41
N SER A 54 -10.30 -3.09 2.16
CA SER A 54 -9.34 -3.72 1.26
C SER A 54 -8.37 -2.75 0.61
N ARG A 55 -8.69 -1.46 0.51
CA ARG A 55 -7.92 -0.50 -0.30
C ARG A 55 -7.27 0.59 0.54
N PHE A 56 -5.99 0.80 0.31
CA PHE A 56 -5.19 1.86 0.93
C PHE A 56 -4.17 2.42 -0.06
N ALA A 57 -3.67 3.61 0.22
CA ALA A 57 -2.59 4.26 -0.52
C ALA A 57 -1.41 4.53 0.41
N VAL A 58 -0.20 4.44 -0.13
CA VAL A 58 1.05 4.59 0.61
C VAL A 58 1.92 5.62 -0.10
N ASP A 59 2.25 6.69 0.60
CA ASP A 59 3.31 7.61 0.19
C ASP A 59 4.66 6.99 0.59
N ARG A 60 5.44 6.59 -0.41
CA ARG A 60 6.75 5.92 -0.25
C ARG A 60 7.80 6.83 0.36
N LYS A 61 7.64 8.15 0.24
CA LYS A 61 8.60 9.15 0.72
C LYS A 61 8.34 9.52 2.17
N THR A 62 7.08 9.64 2.56
CA THR A 62 6.70 10.04 3.92
C THR A 62 6.32 8.86 4.81
N GLY A 63 6.02 7.69 4.22
CA GLY A 63 5.53 6.51 4.92
C GLY A 63 4.07 6.65 5.39
N ILE A 64 3.39 7.73 5.00
CA ILE A 64 1.99 7.95 5.33
C ILE A 64 1.13 6.96 4.54
N VAL A 65 0.27 6.25 5.27
CA VAL A 65 -0.72 5.33 4.70
C VAL A 65 -2.12 5.89 4.94
N ALA A 66 -2.89 6.01 3.87
CA ALA A 66 -4.28 6.46 3.87
C ALA A 66 -5.22 5.33 3.47
N GLY A 67 -6.30 5.13 4.22
CA GLY A 67 -7.22 4.01 4.01
C GLY A 67 -6.81 2.76 4.79
N GLY A 68 -7.75 1.81 4.90
CA GLY A 68 -7.55 0.61 5.70
C GLY A 68 -6.92 -0.54 4.90
N PRO A 69 -6.31 -1.53 5.59
CA PRO A 69 -6.31 -1.70 7.05
C PRO A 69 -5.10 -1.04 7.74
N PHE A 70 -4.23 -0.39 6.98
CA PHE A 70 -2.93 0.11 7.45
C PHE A 70 -2.86 1.62 7.64
N ALA A 71 -4.00 2.31 7.82
CA ALA A 71 -4.01 3.75 8.01
C ALA A 71 -3.03 4.19 9.13
N THR A 72 -2.37 5.31 8.90
CA THR A 72 -1.39 5.92 9.83
C THR A 72 -1.98 7.01 10.72
N VAL A 73 -3.31 7.21 10.67
CA VAL A 73 -4.02 8.23 11.47
C VAL A 73 -3.84 8.02 12.99
N ASP A 74 -3.61 6.79 13.41
CA ASP A 74 -3.41 6.35 14.79
C ASP A 74 -1.93 6.04 15.10
N ALA A 75 -1.01 6.37 14.19
CA ALA A 75 0.39 6.02 14.34
C ALA A 75 1.13 6.91 15.35
N THR A 76 1.84 6.28 16.27
CA THR A 76 2.86 6.90 17.11
C THR A 76 4.19 6.22 16.75
N ASP A 77 5.20 6.96 16.32
CA ASP A 77 6.53 6.42 15.95
C ASP A 77 6.62 5.63 14.63
N GLY A 78 6.10 6.20 13.53
CA GLY A 78 6.31 5.66 12.19
C GLY A 78 7.75 5.83 11.67
N ARG A 79 8.27 4.78 11.03
CA ARG A 79 9.59 4.75 10.40
C ARG A 79 9.54 4.05 9.05
N ILE A 80 10.15 4.69 8.06
CA ILE A 80 10.47 4.06 6.78
C ILE A 80 11.84 3.40 6.94
N LEU A 81 11.89 2.08 6.79
CA LEU A 81 13.13 1.30 6.83
C LEU A 81 13.78 1.22 5.44
N SER A 82 12.97 1.24 4.39
CA SER A 82 13.38 1.45 3.00
C SER A 82 12.18 1.99 2.22
N SER A 83 12.41 2.94 1.31
CA SER A 83 11.37 3.57 0.46
C SER A 83 10.96 2.71 -0.73
N GLY A 84 11.62 1.56 -0.91
CA GLY A 84 11.46 0.67 -2.06
C GLY A 84 12.09 1.26 -3.32
N THR A 85 12.71 0.41 -4.13
CA THR A 85 13.33 0.76 -5.41
C THR A 85 13.07 -0.38 -6.40
N ASP A 86 13.71 -0.33 -7.56
CA ASP A 86 13.80 -1.44 -8.51
C ASP A 86 14.57 -2.66 -7.96
N THR A 87 15.29 -2.49 -6.85
CA THR A 87 16.19 -3.47 -6.23
C THR A 87 15.86 -3.76 -4.77
N GLU A 88 15.07 -2.92 -4.11
CA GLU A 88 14.69 -3.07 -2.71
C GLU A 88 13.18 -2.97 -2.49
N ALA A 89 12.67 -3.62 -1.44
CA ALA A 89 11.29 -3.50 -1.01
C ALA A 89 11.03 -2.18 -0.27
N LEU A 90 9.82 -1.63 -0.41
CA LEU A 90 9.33 -0.65 0.55
C LEU A 90 9.07 -1.37 1.87
N LYS A 91 9.56 -0.80 2.97
CA LYS A 91 9.39 -1.30 4.33
C LYS A 91 9.03 -0.14 5.25
N ILE A 92 7.86 -0.21 5.86
CA ILE A 92 7.41 0.79 6.83
C ILE A 92 6.97 0.06 8.09
N VAL A 93 7.32 0.60 9.25
CA VAL A 93 6.92 0.09 10.56
C VAL A 93 6.43 1.23 11.43
N TRP A 94 5.37 1.03 12.19
CA TRP A 94 4.86 2.03 13.12
C TRP A 94 4.14 1.36 14.29
N LEU A 95 4.09 2.05 15.44
CA LEU A 95 3.23 1.65 16.55
C LEU A 95 1.89 2.35 16.40
N THR A 96 0.83 1.69 16.86
CA THR A 96 -0.48 2.31 17.10
C THR A 96 -0.93 1.98 18.50
N ASN A 97 -1.71 2.88 19.11
CA ASN A 97 -2.26 2.71 20.45
C ASN A 97 -3.77 2.43 20.45
N ALA A 98 -4.41 2.30 19.28
CA ALA A 98 -5.85 2.08 19.16
C ALA A 98 -6.17 0.88 18.25
N PRO A 99 -7.06 -0.04 18.65
CA PRO A 99 -7.72 -0.17 19.97
C PRO A 99 -6.80 -0.71 21.09
N TYR A 100 -5.61 -1.19 20.75
CA TYR A 100 -4.57 -1.66 21.69
C TYR A 100 -3.19 -1.25 21.17
N ASN A 101 -2.18 -1.28 22.03
CA ASN A 101 -0.80 -1.06 21.60
C ASN A 101 -0.32 -2.24 20.75
N HIS A 102 -0.07 -2.00 19.47
CA HIS A 102 0.48 -3.00 18.58
C HIS A 102 1.35 -2.38 17.49
N LEU A 103 2.21 -3.22 16.92
CA LEU A 103 3.04 -2.86 15.79
C LEU A 103 2.28 -3.14 14.49
N LYS A 104 2.35 -2.19 13.56
CA LYS A 104 1.99 -2.39 12.16
C LYS A 104 3.26 -2.40 11.32
N TYR A 105 3.31 -3.33 10.37
CA TYR A 105 4.41 -3.45 9.43
C TYR A 105 3.85 -3.60 8.03
N LEU A 106 4.43 -2.89 7.07
CA LEU A 106 4.09 -3.00 5.66
C LEU A 106 5.34 -3.26 4.84
N TRP A 107 5.27 -4.28 4.00
CA TRP A 107 6.31 -4.70 3.08
C TRP A 107 5.75 -4.81 1.67
N VAL A 108 6.21 -3.96 0.76
CA VAL A 108 5.83 -4.01 -0.67
C VAL A 108 7.05 -4.41 -1.48
N ARG A 109 6.93 -5.46 -2.31
CA ARG A 109 7.96 -5.90 -3.26
C ARG A 109 8.04 -4.94 -4.44
N ALA A 110 8.54 -3.72 -4.20
CA ALA A 110 8.66 -2.69 -5.24
C ALA A 110 9.52 -3.15 -6.44
N TYR A 111 10.52 -3.98 -6.16
CA TYR A 111 11.39 -4.64 -7.13
C TYR A 111 10.74 -5.79 -7.94
N ALA A 112 9.49 -6.16 -7.67
CA ALA A 112 8.80 -7.17 -8.48
C ALA A 112 8.63 -6.69 -9.93
N GLU A 113 8.81 -7.56 -10.91
CA GLU A 113 8.66 -7.20 -12.31
C GLU A 113 7.21 -6.79 -12.65
N GLY A 114 7.07 -5.82 -13.55
CA GLY A 114 5.77 -5.33 -14.00
C GLY A 114 5.11 -4.31 -13.06
N PRO A 115 3.88 -3.87 -13.40
CA PRO A 115 3.18 -2.81 -12.67
C PRO A 115 2.61 -3.28 -11.33
N LYS A 116 2.35 -4.58 -11.16
CA LYS A 116 1.72 -5.14 -9.96
C LYS A 116 2.78 -5.55 -8.93
N LYS A 117 2.78 -4.89 -7.78
CA LYS A 117 3.75 -5.11 -6.69
C LYS A 117 3.08 -5.86 -5.54
N PRO A 118 3.45 -7.14 -5.28
CA PRO A 118 2.90 -7.86 -4.15
C PRO A 118 3.26 -7.20 -2.83
N PHE A 119 2.35 -7.21 -1.87
CA PHE A 119 2.63 -6.76 -0.51
C PHE A 119 2.25 -7.80 0.54
N LEU A 120 2.91 -7.68 1.68
CA LEU A 120 2.54 -8.31 2.95
C LEU A 120 2.50 -7.20 4.00
N GLY A 121 1.44 -7.17 4.79
CA GLY A 121 1.33 -6.32 5.96
C GLY A 121 0.89 -7.10 7.17
N VAL A 122 1.33 -6.66 8.35
CA VAL A 122 1.00 -7.24 9.64
C VAL A 122 0.40 -6.16 10.52
N THR A 123 -0.69 -6.49 11.20
CA THR A 123 -1.34 -5.62 12.19
C THR A 123 -1.89 -6.47 13.32
N GLY A 124 -1.26 -6.41 14.49
CA GLY A 124 -1.62 -7.31 15.60
C GLY A 124 -1.38 -8.79 15.24
N ASN A 125 -2.40 -9.63 15.40
CA ASN A 125 -2.37 -11.05 15.04
C ASN A 125 -2.80 -11.33 13.58
N ILE A 126 -2.97 -10.28 12.77
CA ILE A 126 -3.49 -10.38 11.40
C ILE A 126 -2.36 -10.16 10.39
N VAL A 127 -2.33 -11.01 9.37
CA VAL A 127 -1.52 -10.85 8.16
C VAL A 127 -2.43 -10.55 6.98
N VAL A 128 -2.14 -9.47 6.27
CA VAL A 128 -2.86 -9.05 5.05
C VAL A 128 -1.90 -9.14 3.88
N THR A 129 -2.33 -9.73 2.77
CA THR A 129 -1.56 -9.75 1.53
C THR A 129 -2.40 -9.24 0.37
N GLY A 130 -1.73 -8.78 -0.68
CA GLY A 130 -2.40 -8.23 -1.84
C GLY A 130 -1.43 -7.64 -2.87
N ILE A 131 -1.94 -6.73 -3.67
CA ILE A 131 -1.23 -6.11 -4.79
C ILE A 131 -1.31 -4.60 -4.69
N CYS A 132 -0.17 -3.92 -4.88
CA CYS A 132 -0.08 -2.49 -5.11
C CYS A 132 0.20 -2.19 -6.58
N GLU A 133 -0.26 -1.04 -7.05
CA GLU A 133 0.01 -0.44 -8.36
C GLU A 133 0.46 1.01 -8.19
#